data_AF-A0A239AXU7-F1
#
_entry.id   AF-A0A239AXU7-F1
#
_cell.length_a   1.000
_cell.length_b   1.000
_cell.length_c   1.000
_cell.angle_alpha   90.00
_cell.angle_beta   90.00
_cell.angle_gamma   90.00
#
_symmetry.space_group_name_H-M   'P 1'
#
loop_
_entity.id
_entity.type
_entity.pdbx_description
1 polymer ?
#
loop_
_entity_poly.entity_id
_entity_poly.type
_entity_poly.pdbx_seq_one_letter_code
_entity_poly.pdbx_strand_id
1 'polypeptide(L)'
;MDQEKDFTQRIDELALDYLHQAVALGLTPTDDEFVGWVDAQPLASRPGLYRKGWAHCWAAGLLSFQEWVLLARGMSLADYLVQRLSEKEYLRWVELFATSTLARPK
;
A
#
# COMPACT_ATOMS: atom_id res chain seq x y z
N MET A 1 3.08 -4.96 25.41
CA MET A 1 3.35 -5.53 24.08
C MET A 1 2.09 -6.06 23.40
N ASP A 2 1.11 -6.64 24.12
CA ASP A 2 -0.08 -7.22 23.47
C ASP A 2 -1.02 -6.20 22.79
N GLN A 3 -1.23 -5.01 23.38
CA GLN A 3 -2.07 -3.95 22.78
C GLN A 3 -1.47 -3.25 21.55
N GLU A 4 -0.16 -3.40 21.34
CA GLU A 4 0.52 -2.83 20.17
C GLU A 4 0.46 -3.77 18.99
N LYS A 5 0.66 -5.07 19.25
CA LYS A 5 0.45 -6.12 18.26
C LYS A 5 -0.99 -6.15 17.75
N ASP A 6 -1.97 -5.99 18.64
CA ASP A 6 -3.40 -5.91 18.30
C ASP A 6 -3.73 -4.69 17.41
N PHE A 7 -3.16 -3.53 17.73
CA PHE A 7 -3.37 -2.32 16.93
C PHE A 7 -2.75 -2.42 15.53
N THR A 8 -1.48 -2.82 15.43
CA THR A 8 -0.79 -2.96 14.14
C THR A 8 -1.47 -4.02 13.28
N GLN A 9 -1.85 -5.16 13.87
CA GLN A 9 -2.60 -6.19 13.15
C GLN A 9 -3.92 -5.65 12.60
N ARG A 10 -4.67 -4.88 13.38
CA ARG A 10 -5.92 -4.26 12.90
C ARG A 10 -5.68 -3.25 11.76
N ILE A 11 -4.59 -2.48 11.80
CA ILE A 11 -4.23 -1.57 10.70
C ILE A 11 -3.92 -2.38 9.43
N ASP A 12 -3.16 -3.47 9.56
CA ASP A 12 -2.86 -4.36 8.43
C ASP A 12 -4.16 -4.96 7.84
N GLU A 13 -5.09 -5.39 8.70
CA GLU A 13 -6.40 -5.89 8.29
C GLU A 13 -7.22 -4.81 7.55
N LEU A 14 -7.23 -3.56 8.04
CA LEU A 14 -7.90 -2.44 7.37
C LEU A 14 -7.25 -2.08 6.03
N ALA A 15 -5.93 -2.15 5.92
CA ALA A 15 -5.21 -1.92 4.67
C ALA A 15 -5.51 -3.02 3.64
N LEU A 16 -5.55 -4.28 4.07
CA LEU A 16 -5.95 -5.41 3.22
C LEU A 16 -7.43 -5.30 2.79
N ASP A 17 -8.33 -4.92 3.69
CA ASP A 17 -9.74 -4.64 3.37
C ASP A 17 -9.86 -3.54 2.30
N TYR A 18 -9.13 -2.43 2.47
CA TYR A 18 -9.09 -1.35 1.49
C TYR A 18 -8.62 -1.82 0.11
N LEU A 19 -7.58 -2.65 0.07
CA LEU A 19 -7.07 -3.23 -1.17
C LEU A 19 -8.09 -4.15 -1.84
N HIS A 20 -8.79 -4.98 -1.07
CA HIS A 20 -9.87 -5.81 -1.61
C HIS A 20 -11.02 -4.97 -2.17
N GLN A 21 -11.40 -3.89 -1.49
CA GLN A 21 -12.41 -2.95 -1.99
C GLN A 21 -11.96 -2.29 -3.30
N ALA A 22 -10.70 -1.85 -3.39
CA ALA A 22 -10.16 -1.30 -4.62
C ALA A 22 -10.19 -2.30 -5.78
N VAL A 23 -9.85 -3.57 -5.52
CA VAL A 23 -9.96 -4.65 -6.52
C VAL A 23 -11.41 -4.85 -6.95
N ALA A 24 -12.37 -4.86 -6.02
CA ALA A 24 -13.79 -4.99 -6.33
C ALA A 24 -14.32 -3.83 -7.20
N LEU A 25 -13.68 -2.66 -7.13
CA LEU A 25 -13.96 -1.50 -7.98
C LEU A 25 -13.27 -1.56 -9.36
N GLY A 26 -12.57 -2.66 -9.67
CA GLY A 26 -11.89 -2.85 -10.96
C GLY A 26 -10.52 -2.15 -11.04
N LEU A 27 -9.92 -1.78 -9.91
CA LEU A 27 -8.65 -1.07 -9.86
C LEU A 27 -7.44 -2.02 -9.86
N THR A 28 -7.52 -3.12 -10.61
CA THR A 28 -6.35 -3.99 -10.82
C THR A 28 -5.29 -3.23 -11.64
N PRO A 29 -4.00 -3.42 -11.37
CA PRO A 29 -2.97 -2.74 -12.13
C PRO A 29 -2.86 -3.27 -13.55
N THR A 30 -2.38 -2.43 -14.46
CA THR A 30 -2.06 -2.79 -15.84
C THR A 30 -0.60 -3.23 -15.98
N ASP A 31 -0.27 -3.87 -17.12
CA ASP A 31 1.11 -4.21 -17.44
C ASP A 31 2.00 -2.96 -17.53
N ASP A 32 1.48 -1.86 -18.10
CA ASP A 32 2.22 -0.59 -18.23
C ASP A 32 2.49 0.05 -16.86
N GLU A 33 1.50 0.03 -15.97
CA GLU A 33 1.66 0.48 -14.58
C GLU A 33 2.72 -0.32 -13.84
N PHE A 34 2.76 -1.63 -14.06
CA PHE A 34 3.79 -2.48 -13.51
C PHE A 34 5.17 -2.17 -14.07
N VAL A 35 5.32 -2.03 -15.39
CA VAL A 35 6.59 -1.63 -16.02
C VAL A 35 7.07 -0.29 -15.44
N GLY A 36 6.19 0.71 -15.37
CA GLY A 36 6.51 2.02 -14.79
C GLY A 36 6.96 1.93 -13.34
N TRP A 37 6.28 1.12 -12.52
CA TRP A 37 6.69 0.90 -11.13
C TRP A 37 8.03 0.15 -11.02
N VAL A 38 8.26 -0.89 -11.83
CA VAL A 38 9.52 -1.66 -11.85
C VAL A 38 10.69 -0.78 -12.29
N ASP A 39 10.49 0.10 -13.28
CA ASP A 39 11.52 1.01 -13.75
C ASP A 39 11.85 2.13 -12.75
N ALA A 40 10.97 2.38 -11.78
CA ALA A 40 11.28 3.24 -10.64
C ALA A 40 12.09 2.52 -9.54
N GLN A 41 12.27 1.20 -9.62
CA GLN A 41 13.05 0.43 -8.65
C GLN A 41 14.56 0.39 -9.00
N PRO A 42 15.43 0.08 -8.02
CA PRO A 42 16.86 -0.13 -8.27
C PRO A 42 17.12 -1.17 -9.36
N LEU A 43 18.12 -0.93 -10.22
CA LEU A 43 18.43 -1.80 -11.37
C LEU A 43 18.59 -3.29 -10.99
N ALA A 44 19.17 -3.57 -9.82
CA ALA A 44 19.40 -4.93 -9.34
C ALA A 44 18.11 -5.72 -9.03
N SER A 45 17.00 -5.06 -8.68
CA SER A 45 15.74 -5.73 -8.35
C SER A 45 14.84 -5.97 -9.56
N ARG A 46 15.00 -5.18 -10.64
CA ARG A 46 14.10 -5.21 -11.81
C ARG A 46 13.95 -6.59 -12.46
N PRO A 47 15.02 -7.37 -12.74
CA PRO A 47 14.87 -8.68 -13.38
C PRO A 47 14.01 -9.65 -12.57
N GLY A 48 14.13 -9.60 -11.24
CA GLY A 48 13.33 -10.42 -10.33
C GLY A 48 11.87 -10.00 -10.31
N LEU A 49 11.60 -8.70 -10.38
CA LEU A 49 10.24 -8.17 -10.46
C LEU A 49 9.59 -8.53 -11.80
N TYR A 50 10.25 -8.26 -12.93
CA TYR A 50 9.74 -8.61 -14.27
C TYR A 50 9.41 -10.10 -14.40
N ARG A 51 10.22 -10.99 -13.82
CA ARG A 51 9.94 -12.44 -13.82
C ARG A 51 8.64 -12.80 -13.08
N LYS A 52 8.30 -12.07 -12.02
CA LYS A 52 7.08 -12.32 -11.24
C LYS A 52 5.83 -11.81 -11.96
N GLY A 53 5.93 -10.66 -12.63
CA GLY A 53 4.79 -9.99 -13.24
C GLY A 53 3.85 -9.34 -12.22
N TRP A 54 3.00 -8.43 -12.69
CA TRP A 54 2.13 -7.65 -11.81
C TRP A 54 1.15 -8.52 -11.03
N ALA A 55 0.57 -9.55 -11.64
CA ALA A 55 -0.45 -10.38 -11.02
C ALA A 55 0.08 -11.08 -9.76
N HIS A 56 1.32 -11.57 -9.84
CA HIS A 56 1.99 -12.15 -8.68
C HIS A 56 2.36 -11.09 -7.65
N CYS A 57 2.94 -9.96 -8.05
CA CYS A 57 3.30 -8.87 -7.13
C CYS A 57 2.07 -8.32 -6.39
N TRP A 58 0.95 -8.20 -7.08
CA TRP A 58 -0.32 -7.77 -6.51
C TRP A 58 -0.91 -8.83 -5.57
N ALA A 59 -0.98 -10.09 -5.99
CA ALA A 59 -1.54 -11.17 -5.16
C ALA A 59 -0.67 -11.49 -3.93
N ALA A 60 0.65 -11.31 -4.02
CA ALA A 60 1.58 -11.55 -2.93
C ALA A 60 1.63 -10.43 -1.88
N GLY A 61 0.78 -9.40 -2.00
CA GLY A 61 0.72 -8.32 -1.02
C GLY A 61 1.95 -7.42 -1.04
N LEU A 62 2.54 -7.18 -2.23
CA LEU A 62 3.67 -6.26 -2.34
C LEU A 62 3.17 -4.82 -2.15
N LEU A 63 3.06 -4.39 -0.88
CA LEU A 63 2.40 -3.16 -0.46
C LEU A 63 2.91 -1.92 -1.22
N SER A 64 4.22 -1.82 -1.45
CA SER A 64 4.81 -0.67 -2.18
C SER A 64 4.38 -0.57 -3.65
N PHE A 65 4.04 -1.69 -4.29
CA PHE A 65 3.42 -1.69 -5.62
C PHE A 65 1.94 -1.32 -5.53
N GLN A 66 1.23 -1.94 -4.58
CA GLN A 66 -0.19 -1.70 -4.39
C GLN A 66 -0.52 -0.24 -4.05
N GLU A 67 0.23 0.35 -3.12
CA GLU A 67 0.14 1.77 -2.76
C GLU A 67 0.46 2.67 -3.94
N TRP A 68 1.49 2.36 -4.74
CA TRP A 68 1.85 3.15 -5.91
C TRP A 68 0.69 3.23 -6.92
N VAL A 69 0.04 2.09 -7.19
CA VAL A 69 -1.11 2.00 -8.10
C VAL A 69 -2.30 2.81 -7.57
N LEU A 70 -2.60 2.69 -6.27
CA LEU A 70 -3.71 3.42 -5.65
C LEU A 70 -3.48 4.93 -5.66
N LEU A 71 -2.27 5.37 -5.33
CA LEU A 71 -1.91 6.79 -5.35
C LEU A 71 -2.01 7.38 -6.77
N ALA A 72 -1.61 6.62 -7.80
CA ALA A 72 -1.75 7.05 -9.19
C ALA A 72 -3.22 7.29 -9.60
N ARG A 73 -4.18 6.74 -8.85
CA ARG A 73 -5.63 6.87 -9.08
C ARG A 73 -6.31 7.80 -8.07
N GLY A 74 -5.52 8.59 -7.34
CA GLY A 74 -6.03 9.55 -6.35
C GLY A 74 -6.62 8.89 -5.12
N MET A 75 -6.27 7.63 -4.84
CA MET A 75 -6.76 6.87 -3.70
C MET A 75 -5.71 6.84 -2.59
N SER A 76 -6.10 7.28 -1.39
CA SER A 76 -5.24 7.41 -0.22
C SER A 76 -5.67 6.46 0.89
N LEU A 77 -4.77 5.58 1.31
CA LEU A 77 -4.97 4.74 2.49
C LEU A 77 -5.20 5.59 3.75
N ALA A 78 -4.55 6.75 3.87
CA ALA A 78 -4.74 7.64 5.01
C ALA A 78 -6.18 8.18 5.06
N ASP A 79 -6.73 8.60 3.91
CA ASP A 79 -8.11 9.11 3.81
C ASP A 79 -9.15 8.00 4.07
N TYR A 80 -8.80 6.75 3.79
CA TYR A 80 -9.62 5.61 4.17
C TYR A 80 -9.53 5.34 5.69
N LEU A 81 -8.32 5.32 6.25
CA LEU A 81 -8.09 5.02 7.66
C LEU A 81 -8.69 6.10 8.59
N VAL A 82 -8.67 7.38 8.20
CA VAL A 82 -9.29 8.46 9.01
C VAL A 82 -10.80 8.26 9.17
N GLN A 83 -11.45 7.56 8.23
CA GLN A 83 -12.89 7.23 8.31
C GLN A 83 -13.15 5.97 9.14
N ARG A 84 -12.16 5.10 9.32
CA ARG A 84 -12.31 3.79 9.98
C ARG A 84 -11.74 3.73 11.40
N LEU A 85 -10.87 4.67 11.75
CA LEU A 85 -10.23 4.77 13.05
C LEU A 85 -10.83 5.92 13.86
N SER A 86 -10.81 5.79 15.19
CA SER A 86 -11.02 6.96 16.05
C SER A 86 -9.86 7.94 15.91
N GLU A 87 -10.06 9.22 16.27
CA GLU A 87 -9.02 10.25 16.21
C GLU A 87 -7.73 9.83 16.95
N LYS A 88 -7.87 9.28 18.16
CA LYS A 88 -6.74 8.79 18.97
C LYS A 88 -5.98 7.66 18.26
N GLU A 89 -6.70 6.74 17.63
CA GLU A 89 -6.09 5.63 16.89
C GLU A 89 -5.41 6.12 15.61
N TYR A 90 -6.02 7.06 14.90
CA TYR A 90 -5.44 7.66 13.70
C TYR A 90 -4.14 8.40 14.03
N LEU A 91 -4.12 9.23 15.08
CA LEU A 91 -2.91 9.91 15.53
C LEU A 91 -1.80 8.92 15.91
N ARG A 92 -2.16 7.83 16.61
CA ARG A 92 -1.22 6.74 16.93
C ARG A 92 -0.67 6.07 15.67
N TRP A 93 -1.51 5.84 14.66
CA TRP A 93 -1.06 5.31 13.37
C TRP A 93 -0.09 6.27 12.68
N VAL A 94 -0.39 7.57 12.65
CA VAL A 94 0.50 8.60 12.09
C VAL A 94 1.86 8.57 12.78
N GLU A 95 1.90 8.52 14.12
CA GLU A 95 3.16 8.45 14.86
C GLU A 95 3.99 7.21 14.51
N LEU A 96 3.34 6.05 14.37
CA LEU A 96 3.99 4.76 14.09
C LEU A 96 4.46 4.60 12.64
N PHE A 97 3.68 5.09 11.67
CA PHE A 97 3.84 4.72 10.26
C PHE A 97 4.08 5.93 9.34
N ALA A 98 3.52 7.10 9.63
CA ALA A 98 3.62 8.25 8.74
C ALA A 98 5.02 8.91 8.72
N THR A 99 5.88 8.60 9.70
CA THR A 99 7.26 9.08 9.76
C THR A 99 8.20 8.38 8.78
N SER A 100 7.80 7.28 8.11
CA SER A 100 8.63 6.59 7.11
C SER A 100 8.10 6.58 5.68
N THR A 101 6.80 6.80 5.44
CA THR A 101 6.20 6.59 4.11
C THR A 101 5.59 7.84 3.44
N LEU A 102 5.46 8.97 4.13
CA LEU A 102 4.96 10.22 3.53
C LEU A 102 6.07 11.15 2.99
N ALA A 103 7.34 10.79 3.17
CA ALA A 103 8.44 11.47 2.49
C ALA A 103 8.56 10.93 1.06
N ARG A 104 7.74 11.45 0.13
CA ARG A 104 8.15 11.55 -1.27
C ARG A 104 8.54 12.99 -1.62
N PRO A 105 9.48 13.15 -2.57
CA PRO A 105 10.24 14.36 -2.79
C PRO A 105 9.36 15.46 -3.40
N LYS A 106 9.80 16.71 -3.21
CA LYS A 106 9.33 17.86 -3.99
C LYS A 106 9.52 17.64 -5.49
#